data_AF-A0A419DCN4-F1
#
_entry.id   AF-A0A419DCN4-F1
#
_cell.length_a   1.000
_cell.length_b   1.000
_cell.length_c   1.000
_cell.angle_alpha   90.00
_cell.angle_beta   90.00
_cell.angle_gamma   90.00
#
_symmetry.space_group_name_H-M   'P 1'
#
loop_
_entity.id
_entity.type
_entity.pdbx_description
1 polymer ?
#
loop_
_entity_poly.entity_id
_entity_poly.type
_entity_poly.pdbx_seq_one_letter_code
_entity_poly.pdbx_strand_id
1 'polypeptide(L)'
;MSVFDKFTDQNYLLSTNEELKYWYIYLPFFGLFVFLGLLVSYLLKRQDSYKAKKAFQKQFFWTYVTFGILGMISVFARSQDLPIFGSRAITFVILILFLLVNLWLLYYYQIKTKKELIKFQNKKRKEKWLRKR
;
A
#
# COMPACT_ATOMS: atom_id res chain seq x y z
N MET A 1 -30.24 19.94 -13.28
CA MET A 1 -28.94 19.89 -13.96
C MET A 1 -28.41 18.46 -13.86
N SER A 2 -28.20 17.80 -15.00
CA SER A 2 -27.85 16.37 -15.06
C SER A 2 -26.44 16.13 -14.50
N VAL A 3 -26.20 14.95 -13.93
CA VAL A 3 -24.86 14.54 -13.45
C VAL A 3 -23.84 14.59 -14.60
N PHE A 4 -24.28 14.31 -15.83
CA PHE A 4 -23.44 14.37 -17.02
C PHE A 4 -23.03 15.80 -17.40
N ASP A 5 -23.90 16.80 -17.21
CA ASP A 5 -23.58 18.20 -17.50
C ASP A 5 -22.48 18.73 -16.57
N LYS A 6 -22.39 18.20 -15.34
CA LYS A 6 -21.32 18.55 -14.38
C LYS A 6 -19.97 17.96 -14.76
N PHE A 7 -19.92 16.86 -15.53
CA PHE A 7 -18.67 16.26 -15.99
C PHE A 7 -18.09 16.96 -17.21
N THR A 8 -18.91 17.62 -18.02
CA THR A 8 -18.48 18.37 -19.22
C THR A 8 -18.21 19.86 -18.95
N ASP A 9 -18.65 20.39 -17.82
CA ASP A 9 -18.42 21.79 -17.46
C ASP A 9 -16.97 22.03 -17.03
N GLN A 10 -16.19 22.66 -17.92
CA GLN A 10 -14.78 22.99 -17.68
C GLN A 10 -14.59 23.90 -16.47
N ASN A 11 -15.57 24.78 -16.19
CA ASN A 11 -15.52 25.66 -15.02
C ASN A 11 -15.69 24.88 -13.72
N TYR A 12 -16.49 23.81 -13.70
CA TYR A 12 -16.62 22.92 -12.54
C TYR A 12 -15.33 22.11 -12.31
N LEU A 13 -14.71 21.61 -13.38
CA LEU A 13 -13.43 20.89 -13.32
C LEU A 13 -12.24 21.75 -12.88
N LEU A 14 -12.30 23.07 -13.12
CA LEU A 14 -11.24 24.04 -12.81
C LEU A 14 -11.53 24.93 -11.59
N SER A 15 -12.76 24.92 -11.07
CA SER A 15 -13.16 25.75 -9.92
C SER A 15 -12.39 25.36 -8.66
N THR A 16 -11.69 26.35 -8.10
CA THR A 16 -10.47 26.13 -7.30
C THR A 16 -10.70 26.34 -5.80
N ASN A 17 -11.83 26.93 -5.38
CA ASN A 17 -11.86 27.66 -4.12
C ASN A 17 -12.49 26.94 -2.92
N GLU A 18 -13.36 25.93 -3.08
CA GLU A 18 -13.96 25.23 -1.92
C GLU A 18 -13.33 23.86 -1.62
N GLU A 19 -12.56 23.29 -2.54
CA GLU A 19 -12.07 21.91 -2.40
C GLU A 19 -10.79 21.76 -1.57
N LEU A 20 -10.04 22.84 -1.34
CA LEU A 20 -8.84 22.84 -0.50
C LEU A 20 -9.15 22.32 0.91
N LYS A 21 -10.36 22.57 1.42
CA LYS A 21 -10.80 22.15 2.76
C LYS A 21 -10.92 20.64 2.90
N TYR A 22 -11.22 19.92 1.81
CA TYR A 22 -11.46 18.48 1.81
C TYR A 22 -10.26 17.65 1.33
N TRP A 23 -9.19 18.27 0.81
CA TRP A 23 -8.03 17.52 0.32
C TRP A 23 -7.17 16.93 1.46
N TYR A 24 -7.13 17.60 2.61
CA TYR A 24 -6.46 17.09 3.81
C TYR A 24 -7.09 15.79 4.35
N ILE A 25 -8.32 15.44 3.92
CA ILE A 25 -8.99 14.18 4.27
C ILE A 25 -8.23 12.96 3.72
N TYR A 26 -7.45 13.11 2.64
CA TYR A 26 -6.65 12.02 2.08
C TYR A 26 -5.33 11.79 2.84
N LEU A 27 -4.88 12.77 3.62
CA LEU A 27 -3.66 12.71 4.41
C LEU A 27 -3.68 11.57 5.45
N PRO A 28 -4.73 11.41 6.28
CA PRO A 28 -4.83 10.25 7.18
C PRO A 28 -4.92 8.92 6.41
N PHE A 29 -5.49 8.90 5.20
CA PHE A 29 -5.57 7.67 4.39
C PHE A 29 -4.18 7.19 3.95
N PHE A 30 -3.33 8.09 3.46
CA PHE A 30 -1.94 7.76 3.12
C PHE A 30 -1.05 7.54 4.36
N GLY A 31 -1.32 8.28 5.45
CA GLY A 31 -0.71 8.05 6.75
C GLY A 31 -0.99 6.63 7.28
N LEU A 32 -2.20 6.12 7.05
CA LEU A 32 -2.59 4.77 7.44
C LEU A 32 -1.80 3.70 6.68
N PHE A 33 -1.39 3.94 5.42
CA PHE A 33 -0.52 3.00 4.70
C PHE A 33 0.86 2.88 5.35
N VAL A 34 1.48 4.00 5.73
CA VAL A 34 2.76 3.99 6.44
C VAL A 34 2.61 3.32 7.80
N PHE A 35 1.53 3.65 8.54
CA PHE A 35 1.23 3.03 9.82
C PHE A 35 1.06 1.51 9.71
N LEU A 36 0.31 1.02 8.72
CA LEU A 36 0.14 -0.42 8.46
C LEU A 36 1.47 -1.10 8.11
N GLY A 37 2.31 -0.48 7.29
CA GLY A 37 3.65 -0.97 6.98
C GLY A 37 4.48 -1.18 8.25
N LEU A 38 4.52 -0.17 9.12
CA LEU A 38 5.23 -0.22 10.40
C LEU A 38 4.64 -1.26 11.36
N LEU A 39 3.32 -1.27 11.54
CA LEU A 39 2.61 -2.18 12.43
C LEU A 39 2.84 -3.65 12.04
N VAL A 40 2.63 -3.98 10.77
CA VAL A 40 2.84 -5.34 10.25
C VAL A 40 4.31 -5.75 10.41
N SER A 41 5.25 -4.84 10.15
CA SER A 41 6.67 -5.13 10.35
C SER A 41 7.01 -5.38 11.83
N TYR A 42 6.43 -4.60 12.75
CA TYR A 42 6.61 -4.78 14.19
C TYR A 42 6.03 -6.12 14.67
N LEU A 43 4.82 -6.48 14.23
CA LEU A 43 4.17 -7.74 14.58
C LEU A 43 4.94 -8.95 14.05
N LEU A 44 5.44 -8.88 12.81
CA LEU A 44 6.19 -9.97 12.19
C LEU A 44 7.60 -10.14 12.76
N LYS A 45 8.21 -9.07 13.31
CA LYS A 45 9.51 -9.14 13.99
C LYS A 45 9.51 -10.11 15.18
N ARG A 46 8.34 -10.33 15.81
CA ARG A 46 8.19 -11.26 16.95
C ARG A 46 8.06 -12.74 16.54
N GLN A 47 7.82 -13.06 15.27
CA GLN A 47 7.64 -14.45 14.82
C GLN A 47 8.90 -14.99 14.12
N ASP A 48 9.18 -16.28 14.34
CA ASP A 48 10.29 -17.10 13.81
C ASP A 48 10.92 -16.56 12.50
N SER A 49 12.25 -16.34 12.54
CA SER A 49 13.07 -15.63 11.55
C SER A 49 13.33 -16.41 10.25
N TYR A 50 12.31 -17.01 9.65
CA TYR A 50 12.49 -17.73 8.39
C TYR A 50 12.78 -16.77 7.23
N LYS A 51 13.81 -17.08 6.42
CA LYS A 51 14.34 -16.20 5.35
C LYS A 51 13.26 -15.74 4.37
N ALA A 52 12.36 -16.64 3.96
CA ALA A 52 11.28 -16.32 3.02
C ALA A 52 10.26 -15.34 3.60
N LYS A 53 9.94 -15.50 4.89
CA LYS A 53 9.01 -14.62 5.60
C LYS A 53 9.61 -13.24 5.81
N LYS A 54 10.91 -13.16 6.13
CA LYS A 54 11.64 -11.89 6.25
C LYS A 54 11.74 -11.14 4.93
N ALA A 55 11.95 -11.86 3.82
CA ALA A 55 11.94 -11.27 2.48
C ALA A 55 10.57 -10.69 2.11
N PHE A 56 9.50 -11.45 2.35
CA PHE A 56 8.13 -10.98 2.13
C PHE A 56 7.79 -9.77 3.01
N GLN A 57 8.13 -9.81 4.29
CA GLN A 57 7.92 -8.69 5.21
C GLN A 57 8.63 -7.43 4.73
N LYS A 58 9.88 -7.55 4.27
CA LYS A 58 10.64 -6.42 3.73
C LYS A 58 9.95 -5.84 2.48
N GLN A 59 9.53 -6.69 1.55
CA GLN A 59 8.79 -6.25 0.36
C GLN A 59 7.49 -5.55 0.74
N PHE A 60 6.68 -6.16 1.60
CA PHE A 60 5.43 -5.59 2.11
C PHE A 60 5.67 -4.21 2.75
N PHE A 61 6.65 -4.12 3.65
CA PHE A 61 7.00 -2.88 4.33
C PHE A 61 7.35 -1.77 3.33
N TRP A 62 8.27 -2.04 2.40
CA TRP A 62 8.70 -1.04 1.42
C TRP A 62 7.56 -0.65 0.47
N THR A 63 6.69 -1.58 0.08
CA THR A 63 5.51 -1.23 -0.72
C THR A 63 4.64 -0.22 0.00
N TYR A 64 4.21 -0.52 1.23
CA TYR A 64 3.27 0.33 1.97
C TYR A 64 3.88 1.68 2.35
N VAL A 65 5.16 1.70 2.72
CA VAL A 65 5.88 2.95 3.03
C VAL A 65 6.04 3.80 1.79
N THR A 66 6.46 3.24 0.65
CA THR A 66 6.65 4.00 -0.59
C THR A 66 5.33 4.58 -1.09
N PHE A 67 4.25 3.79 -1.12
CA PHE A 67 2.92 4.30 -1.55
C PHE A 67 2.34 5.33 -0.56
N GLY A 68 2.54 5.14 0.74
CA GLY A 68 2.13 6.11 1.75
C GLY A 68 2.89 7.44 1.62
N ILE A 69 4.21 7.39 1.44
CA ILE A 69 5.04 8.60 1.23
C ILE A 69 4.70 9.27 -0.10
N LEU A 70 4.60 8.53 -1.21
CA LEU A 70 4.21 9.08 -2.51
C LEU A 70 2.83 9.75 -2.46
N GLY A 71 1.88 9.12 -1.78
CA GLY A 71 0.56 9.69 -1.57
C GLY A 71 0.58 10.98 -0.74
N MET A 72 1.36 11.02 0.34
CA MET A 72 1.56 12.26 1.11
C MET A 72 2.24 13.35 0.27
N ILE A 73 3.29 13.02 -0.49
CA ILE A 73 3.95 13.96 -1.40
C ILE A 73 2.95 14.50 -2.43
N SER A 74 2.08 13.65 -3.00
CA SER A 74 1.03 14.08 -3.94
C SER A 74 0.06 15.08 -3.30
N VAL A 75 -0.31 14.86 -2.02
CA VAL A 75 -1.16 15.79 -1.26
C VAL A 75 -0.45 17.13 -1.04
N PHE A 76 0.83 17.12 -0.68
CA PHE A 76 1.62 18.35 -0.46
C PHE A 76 2.02 19.06 -1.76
N ALA A 77 2.27 18.35 -2.87
CA ALA A 77 2.60 18.96 -4.15
C ALA A 77 1.48 19.90 -4.65
N ARG A 78 0.23 19.65 -4.23
CA ARG A 78 -0.89 20.52 -4.55
C ARG A 78 -0.82 21.90 -3.89
N SER A 79 -0.04 22.10 -2.84
CA SER A 79 0.17 23.44 -2.26
C SER A 79 1.07 24.34 -3.13
N GLN A 80 1.55 23.85 -4.28
CA GLN A 80 2.35 24.59 -5.25
C GLN A 80 1.55 24.97 -6.52
N ASP A 81 0.24 25.16 -6.41
CA ASP A 81 -0.66 25.55 -7.52
C ASP A 81 -0.64 24.62 -8.76
N LEU A 82 -0.27 23.35 -8.55
CA LEU A 82 -0.40 22.33 -9.60
C LEU A 82 -1.87 22.21 -10.04
N PRO A 83 -2.15 22.11 -11.36
CA PRO A 83 -3.50 22.04 -11.88
C PRO A 83 -4.30 20.91 -11.22
N ILE A 84 -5.52 21.24 -10.76
CA ILE A 84 -6.40 20.36 -9.98
C ILE A 84 -6.57 19.00 -10.65
N PHE A 85 -6.77 18.99 -11.97
CA PHE A 85 -6.93 17.79 -12.77
C PHE A 85 -5.71 16.85 -12.69
N GLY A 86 -4.49 17.41 -12.78
CA GLY A 86 -3.25 16.65 -12.71
C GLY A 86 -3.06 15.98 -11.35
N SER A 87 -3.33 16.71 -10.26
CA SER A 87 -3.21 16.16 -8.90
C SER A 87 -4.19 15.01 -8.62
N ARG A 88 -5.43 15.10 -9.13
CA ARG A 88 -6.43 14.02 -9.03
C ARG A 88 -6.01 12.80 -9.84
N ALA A 89 -5.57 13.00 -11.09
CA ALA A 89 -5.11 11.93 -11.95
C ALA A 89 -3.94 11.17 -11.32
N ILE A 90 -2.94 11.89 -10.78
CA ILE A 90 -1.80 11.28 -10.07
C ILE A 90 -2.27 10.47 -8.87
N THR A 91 -3.19 11.01 -8.07
CA THR A 91 -3.72 10.32 -6.89
C THR A 91 -4.45 9.02 -7.28
N PHE A 92 -5.28 9.04 -8.34
CA PHE A 92 -5.93 7.83 -8.85
C PHE A 92 -4.93 6.82 -9.41
N VAL A 93 -3.91 7.26 -10.13
CA VAL A 93 -2.83 6.39 -10.64
C VAL A 93 -2.10 5.72 -9.48
N ILE A 94 -1.76 6.46 -8.42
CA ILE A 94 -1.14 5.91 -7.20
C ILE A 94 -2.03 4.84 -6.57
N LEU A 95 -3.34 5.09 -6.46
CA LEU A 95 -4.28 4.12 -5.88
C LEU A 95 -4.45 2.87 -6.73
N ILE A 96 -4.55 3.00 -8.06
CA ILE A 96 -4.66 1.87 -8.99
C ILE A 96 -3.40 1.01 -8.93
N LEU A 97 -2.22 1.64 -8.99
CA LEU A 97 -0.94 0.95 -8.87
C LEU A 97 -0.81 0.25 -7.52
N PHE A 98 -1.24 0.89 -6.43
CA PHE A 98 -1.25 0.28 -5.11
C PHE A 98 -2.12 -0.98 -5.08
N LEU A 99 -3.28 -0.95 -5.73
CA LEU A 99 -4.20 -2.08 -5.80
C LEU A 99 -3.61 -3.25 -6.59
N LEU A 100 -2.99 -2.96 -7.74
CA LEU A 100 -2.27 -3.96 -8.56
C LEU A 100 -1.11 -4.61 -7.78
N VAL A 101 -0.31 -3.81 -7.07
CA VAL A 101 0.81 -4.34 -6.28
C VAL A 101 0.30 -5.18 -5.10
N ASN A 102 -0.83 -4.84 -4.50
CA ASN A 102 -1.44 -5.66 -3.44
C ASN A 102 -1.91 -7.02 -3.96
N LEU A 103 -2.56 -7.06 -5.13
CA LEU A 103 -2.92 -8.32 -5.78
C LEU A 103 -1.68 -9.18 -6.05
N TRP A 104 -0.61 -8.56 -6.54
CA TRP A 104 0.67 -9.23 -6.77
C TRP A 104 1.31 -9.74 -5.46
N LEU A 105 1.31 -8.95 -4.38
CA LEU A 105 1.81 -9.37 -3.07
C LEU A 105 1.03 -10.55 -2.50
N LEU A 106 -0.30 -10.55 -2.63
CA LEU A 106 -1.16 -11.67 -2.22
C LEU A 106 -0.82 -12.93 -3.00
N TYR A 107 -0.70 -12.82 -4.32
CA TYR A 107 -0.29 -13.93 -5.19
C TYR A 107 1.08 -14.48 -4.80
N TYR A 108 2.07 -13.60 -4.63
CA TYR A 108 3.43 -13.95 -4.24
C TYR A 108 3.48 -14.64 -2.86
N TYR A 109 2.68 -14.16 -1.90
CA TYR A 109 2.56 -14.76 -0.58
C TYR A 109 2.00 -16.19 -0.67
N GLN A 110 0.90 -16.39 -1.39
CA GLN A 110 0.25 -17.70 -1.50
C GLN A 110 1.12 -18.73 -2.21
N ILE A 111 1.76 -18.36 -3.32
CA ILE A 111 2.51 -19.32 -4.13
C ILE A 111 3.88 -19.61 -3.54
N LYS A 112 4.64 -18.57 -3.17
CA LYS A 112 6.05 -18.74 -2.81
C LYS A 112 6.23 -18.85 -1.30
N THR A 113 5.74 -17.84 -0.58
CA THR A 113 6.00 -17.72 0.86
C THR A 113 5.32 -18.83 1.67
N LYS A 114 4.04 -19.12 1.39
CA LYS A 114 3.30 -20.19 2.10
C LYS A 114 3.89 -21.57 1.82
N LYS A 115 4.24 -21.90 0.57
CA LYS A 115 4.84 -23.19 0.21
C LYS A 115 6.19 -23.40 0.88
N GLU A 116 7.06 -22.39 0.88
CA GLU A 116 8.37 -22.47 1.54
C GLU A 116 8.24 -22.57 3.07
N LEU A 117 7.29 -21.86 3.67
CA LEU A 117 7.03 -21.93 5.11
C LEU A 117 6.57 -23.34 5.54
N ILE A 118 5.66 -23.95 4.78
CA ILE A 118 5.17 -25.32 5.04
C ILE A 118 6.31 -26.33 4.91
N LYS A 119 7.14 -26.22 3.86
CA LYS A 119 8.32 -27.09 3.69
C LYS A 119 9.28 -26.96 4.86
N PHE A 120 9.55 -25.74 5.33
CA PHE A 120 10.40 -25.51 6.48
C PHE A 120 9.83 -26.08 7.77
N GLN A 121 8.55 -25.85 8.07
CA GLN A 121 7.89 -26.39 9.26
C GLN A 121 7.88 -27.92 9.25
N ASN A 122 7.65 -28.54 8.08
CA ASN A 122 7.72 -29.99 7.92
C ASN A 122 9.14 -30.52 8.13
N LYS A 123 10.18 -29.80 7.68
CA LYS A 123 11.59 -30.14 7.93
C LYS A 123 11.93 -30.05 9.42
N LYS A 124 11.60 -28.93 10.08
CA LYS A 124 11.77 -28.74 11.53
C LYS A 124 11.04 -29.84 12.34
N ARG A 125 9.82 -30.21 11.91
CA ARG A 125 9.04 -31.28 12.54
C ARG A 125 9.76 -32.62 12.37
N LYS A 126 10.18 -33.00 11.16
CA LYS A 126 10.93 -34.25 10.91
C LYS A 126 12.22 -34.33 11.73
N GLU A 127 13.00 -33.26 11.77
CA GLU A 127 14.24 -33.20 12.57
C GLU A 127 13.98 -33.39 14.06
N LYS A 128 12.90 -32.80 14.60
CA LYS A 128 12.50 -32.99 16.01
C LYS A 128 12.13 -34.45 16.33
N TRP A 129 11.50 -35.16 15.39
CA TRP A 129 11.16 -36.58 15.55
C TRP A 129 12.39 -37.49 15.41
N LEU A 130 13.33 -37.16 14.52
CA LEU A 130 14.56 -37.92 14.33
C LEU A 130 15.55 -37.77 15.50
N ARG A 131 15.61 -36.59 16.15
CA ARG A 131 16.44 -36.35 17.35
C ARG A 131 15.96 -37.06 18.62
N LYS A 132 14.75 -37.65 18.59
CA LYS A 132 14.13 -38.33 19.74
C LYS A 132 14.36 -39.86 19.72
N ARG A 133 14.93 -40.41 18.66
CA ARG A 133 15.47 -41.78 18.59
C ARG A 133 16.96 -41.73 18.80
#